data_AF-A0A2Z6IFP6-F1
#
_entry.id   AF-A0A2Z6IFP6-F1
#
_cell.length_a   1.000
_cell.length_b   1.000
_cell.length_c   1.000
_cell.angle_alpha   90.00
_cell.angle_beta   90.00
_cell.angle_gamma   90.00
#
_symmetry.space_group_name_H-M   'P 1'
#
loop_
_entity.id
_entity.type
_entity.pdbx_description
1 polymer ?
#
loop_
_entity_poly.entity_id
_entity_poly.type
_entity_poly.pdbx_seq_one_letter_code
_entity_poly.pdbx_strand_id
1 'polypeptide(L)'
;MKLITAIVKPFKLDDVREALSAVGIQGLTVTEVKGFGRQKGHTELYRGAEYVVDFLPKVKIETVISDDVVDQAIEAIEKGARTGKIGDGKIFVSEVLETIRIRTGEIGDGVCNPPFTVRFRRHERSVTDRRSGRRRFCAWRDIPAEATRFLLFRLSS
;
A
#
# COMPACT_ATOMS: atom_id res chain seq x y z
N MET A 1 -17.99 -6.09 3.74
CA MET A 1 -16.60 -6.40 3.30
C MET A 1 -16.60 -6.87 1.86
N LYS A 2 -15.54 -6.53 1.12
CA LYS A 2 -15.32 -7.05 -0.23
C LYS A 2 -13.95 -7.69 -0.35
N LEU A 3 -13.86 -8.74 -1.18
CA LEU A 3 -12.63 -9.31 -1.67
C LEU A 3 -12.32 -8.67 -3.02
N ILE A 4 -11.18 -7.99 -3.10
CA ILE A 4 -10.63 -7.52 -4.37
C ILE A 4 -9.65 -8.58 -4.87
N THR A 5 -9.88 -9.04 -6.10
CA THR A 5 -8.96 -9.90 -6.83
C THR A 5 -8.44 -9.15 -8.06
N ALA A 6 -7.17 -8.76 -8.05
CA ALA A 6 -6.54 -8.09 -9.17
C ALA A 6 -5.57 -9.04 -9.89
N ILE A 7 -5.75 -9.23 -11.20
CA ILE A 7 -4.80 -9.96 -12.05
C ILE A 7 -3.97 -8.91 -12.77
N VAL A 8 -2.66 -8.89 -12.55
CA VAL A 8 -1.75 -7.87 -13.10
C VAL A 8 -0.51 -8.50 -13.74
N LYS A 9 0.31 -7.69 -14.41
CA LYS A 9 1.63 -8.10 -14.91
C LYS A 9 2.60 -8.30 -13.72
N PRO A 10 3.51 -9.29 -13.76
CA PRO A 10 4.41 -9.57 -12.63
C PRO A 10 5.26 -8.38 -12.17
N PHE A 11 5.75 -7.56 -13.12
CA PHE A 11 6.58 -6.38 -12.81
C PHE A 11 5.82 -5.23 -12.14
N LYS A 12 4.48 -5.28 -12.08
CA LYS A 12 3.64 -4.28 -11.41
C LYS A 12 3.27 -4.63 -9.99
N LEU A 13 3.71 -5.79 -9.49
CA LEU A 13 3.39 -6.23 -8.13
C LEU A 13 3.85 -5.22 -7.08
N ASP A 14 5.09 -4.72 -7.20
CA ASP A 14 5.65 -3.77 -6.23
C ASP A 14 4.92 -2.42 -6.25
N ASP A 15 4.64 -1.88 -7.43
CA ASP A 15 3.89 -0.63 -7.59
C ASP A 15 2.47 -0.74 -6.96
N VAL A 16 1.79 -1.86 -7.18
CA VAL A 16 0.45 -2.12 -6.61
C VAL A 16 0.51 -2.30 -5.10
N ARG A 17 1.53 -2.99 -4.58
CA ARG A 17 1.76 -3.16 -3.15
C ARG A 17 1.97 -1.80 -2.45
N GLU A 18 2.79 -0.93 -3.04
CA GLU A 18 3.05 0.41 -2.48
C GLU A 18 1.82 1.30 -2.53
N ALA A 19 1.07 1.28 -3.63
CA ALA A 19 -0.17 2.03 -3.76
C ALA A 19 -1.22 1.60 -2.71
N LEU A 20 -1.39 0.30 -2.48
CA LEU A 20 -2.28 -0.21 -1.44
C LEU A 20 -1.80 0.14 -0.03
N SER A 21 -0.49 0.08 0.21
CA SER A 21 0.07 0.45 1.51
C SER A 21 -0.11 1.94 1.84
N ALA A 22 -0.10 2.83 0.83
CA ALA A 22 -0.35 4.25 1.01
C ALA A 22 -1.81 4.55 1.44
N VAL A 23 -2.74 3.67 1.07
CA VAL A 23 -4.16 3.72 1.49
C VAL A 23 -4.37 3.06 2.88
N GLY A 24 -3.32 2.46 3.46
CA GLY A 24 -3.37 1.80 4.76
C GLY A 24 -3.69 0.31 4.71
N ILE A 25 -3.70 -0.31 3.51
CA ILE A 25 -3.97 -1.73 3.32
C ILE A 25 -2.64 -2.49 3.37
N GLN A 26 -2.48 -3.38 4.36
CA GLN A 26 -1.23 -4.14 4.56
C GLN A 26 -1.41 -5.65 4.42
N GLY A 27 -2.66 -6.13 4.38
CA GLY A 27 -2.99 -7.53 4.16
C GLY A 27 -3.23 -7.81 2.69
N LEU A 28 -2.35 -8.57 2.06
CA LEU A 28 -2.49 -9.03 0.69
C LEU A 28 -1.96 -10.45 0.53
N THR A 29 -2.57 -11.20 -0.37
CA THR A 29 -2.13 -12.54 -0.78
C THR A 29 -1.78 -12.48 -2.26
N VAL A 30 -0.65 -13.08 -2.62
CA VAL A 30 -0.14 -13.09 -3.99
C VAL A 30 -0.09 -14.54 -4.46
N THR A 31 -0.64 -14.79 -5.65
CA THR A 31 -0.57 -16.10 -6.31
C THR A 31 -0.11 -15.91 -7.75
N GLU A 32 0.88 -16.69 -8.16
CA GLU A 32 1.29 -16.74 -9.55
C GLU A 32 0.26 -17.52 -10.37
N VAL A 33 -0.24 -16.92 -11.44
CA VAL A 33 -1.26 -17.52 -12.29
C VAL A 33 -0.88 -17.40 -13.75
N LYS A 34 -1.48 -18.26 -14.56
CA LYS A 34 -1.33 -18.25 -16.01
C LYS A 34 -2.62 -17.71 -16.62
N GLY A 35 -2.51 -16.62 -17.36
CA GLY A 35 -3.63 -15.96 -17.99
C GLY A 35 -3.67 -16.25 -19.49
N PHE A 36 -4.85 -16.59 -19.99
CA PHE A 36 -5.13 -16.62 -21.42
C PHE A 36 -6.02 -15.44 -21.79
N GLY A 37 -5.61 -14.65 -22.78
CA GLY A 37 -6.35 -13.47 -23.24
C GLY A 37 -6.91 -13.66 -24.64
N ARG A 38 -7.85 -12.80 -25.06
CA ARG A 38 -8.41 -12.80 -26.43
C ARG A 38 -7.42 -12.37 -27.52
N GLN A 39 -6.19 -11.98 -27.16
CA GLN A 39 -5.17 -11.59 -28.11
C GLN A 39 -4.41 -12.84 -28.59
N LYS A 40 -4.99 -13.46 -29.62
CA LYS A 40 -4.42 -14.44 -30.56
C LYS A 40 -3.17 -15.18 -30.06
N GLY A 41 -3.38 -16.36 -29.50
CA GLY A 41 -2.39 -17.44 -29.62
C GLY A 41 -2.19 -17.71 -31.11
N HIS A 42 -0.95 -17.69 -31.57
CA HIS A 42 -0.64 -18.09 -32.93
C HIS A 42 -0.71 -19.61 -32.97
N THR A 43 -1.68 -20.16 -33.71
CA THR A 43 -1.78 -21.60 -33.95
C THR A 43 -0.64 -22.01 -34.89
N GLU A 44 0.51 -22.42 -34.35
CA GLU A 44 1.53 -23.11 -35.14
C GLU A 44 1.21 -24.61 -35.18
N LEU A 45 0.90 -25.11 -36.38
CA LEU A 45 0.73 -26.53 -36.65
C LEU A 45 2.08 -27.25 -36.49
N TYR A 46 2.15 -28.26 -35.63
CA TYR A 46 3.27 -29.21 -35.62
C TYR A 46 2.74 -30.64 -35.79
N ARG A 47 3.04 -31.26 -36.95
CA ARG A 47 2.79 -32.68 -37.27
C ARG A 47 1.35 -33.17 -37.06
N GLY A 48 0.34 -32.35 -37.35
CA GLY A 48 -1.06 -32.77 -37.38
C GLY A 48 -1.73 -32.96 -36.01
N ALA A 49 -1.10 -32.52 -34.92
CA ALA A 49 -1.75 -32.38 -33.61
C ALA A 49 -1.74 -30.90 -33.20
N GLU A 50 -2.91 -30.34 -32.92
CA GLU A 50 -3.05 -28.98 -32.39
C GLU A 50 -2.58 -28.95 -30.93
N TYR A 51 -1.54 -28.18 -30.62
CA TYR A 51 -1.22 -27.79 -29.24
C TYR A 51 -1.21 -26.27 -29.15
N VAL A 52 -2.39 -25.69 -28.88
CA VAL A 52 -2.52 -24.28 -28.51
C VAL A 52 -2.48 -24.18 -27.00
N VAL A 53 -1.34 -23.78 -26.43
CA VAL A 53 -1.28 -23.47 -24.99
C VAL A 53 -0.36 -22.27 -24.74
N ASP A 54 -0.72 -21.10 -25.27
CA ASP A 54 -0.01 -19.84 -24.99
C ASP A 54 -0.55 -19.17 -23.72
N PHE A 55 -0.18 -19.71 -22.56
CA PHE A 55 -0.45 -19.07 -21.29
C PHE A 55 0.65 -18.04 -20.96
N LEU A 56 0.26 -16.78 -20.74
CA LEU A 56 1.18 -15.75 -20.25
C LEU A 56 1.19 -15.72 -18.72
N PRO A 57 2.38 -15.64 -18.08
CA PRO A 57 2.47 -15.50 -16.63
C PRO A 57 1.87 -14.16 -16.19
N LYS A 58 1.06 -14.22 -15.15
CA LYS A 58 0.37 -13.12 -14.50
C LYS A 58 0.46 -13.31 -12.99
N VAL A 59 0.25 -12.23 -12.25
CA VAL A 59 0.17 -12.29 -10.79
C VAL A 59 -1.25 -11.96 -10.39
N LYS A 60 -1.85 -12.80 -9.55
CA LYS A 60 -3.12 -12.56 -8.88
C LYS A 60 -2.83 -12.01 -7.49
N ILE A 61 -3.41 -10.87 -7.19
CA ILE A 61 -3.36 -10.21 -5.88
C ILE A 61 -4.77 -10.27 -5.29
N GLU A 62 -4.88 -10.76 -4.06
CA GLU A 62 -6.14 -10.89 -3.33
C GLU A 62 -6.03 -10.12 -2.02
N THR A 63 -7.02 -9.27 -1.75
CA THR A 63 -7.10 -8.51 -0.50
C THR A 63 -8.55 -8.35 -0.07
N VAL A 64 -8.82 -8.54 1.22
CA VAL A 64 -10.15 -8.33 1.82
C VAL A 64 -10.14 -7.01 2.56
N ILE A 65 -11.11 -6.17 2.26
CA ILE A 65 -11.21 -4.81 2.79
C ILE A 65 -12.64 -4.49 3.23
N SER A 66 -12.76 -3.51 4.14
CA SER A 66 -14.06 -2.95 4.53
C SER A 66 -14.66 -2.15 3.38
N ASP A 67 -16.00 -2.05 3.38
CA ASP A 67 -16.73 -1.44 2.26
C ASP A 67 -16.39 0.05 2.09
N ASP A 68 -15.99 0.73 3.17
CA ASP A 68 -15.67 2.16 3.18
C ASP A 68 -14.41 2.54 2.38
N VAL A 69 -13.50 1.58 2.16
CA VAL A 69 -12.20 1.83 1.49
C VAL A 69 -12.10 1.14 0.12
N VAL A 70 -13.18 0.51 -0.35
CA VAL A 70 -13.19 -0.26 -1.60
C VAL A 70 -12.82 0.60 -2.79
N ASP A 71 -13.45 1.75 -2.94
CA ASP A 71 -13.24 2.62 -4.10
C ASP A 71 -11.79 3.15 -4.15
N GLN A 72 -11.25 3.54 -2.98
CA GLN A 72 -9.87 4.00 -2.86
C GLN A 72 -8.87 2.89 -3.20
N ALA A 73 -9.15 1.65 -2.78
CA ALA A 73 -8.31 0.51 -3.09
C ALA A 73 -8.32 0.18 -4.58
N ILE A 74 -9.49 0.21 -5.23
CA ILE A 74 -9.62 -0.02 -6.67
C ILE A 74 -8.84 1.04 -7.45
N GLU A 75 -8.99 2.31 -7.10
CA GLU A 75 -8.27 3.41 -7.76
C GLU A 75 -6.75 3.30 -7.59
N ALA A 76 -6.29 2.91 -6.39
CA ALA A 76 -4.87 2.69 -6.11
C ALA A 76 -4.30 1.53 -6.96
N ILE A 77 -5.00 0.41 -7.04
CA ILE A 77 -4.60 -0.74 -7.86
C ILE A 77 -4.59 -0.37 -9.34
N GLU A 78 -5.61 0.36 -9.83
CA GLU A 78 -5.68 0.79 -11.22
C GLU A 78 -4.47 1.67 -11.58
N LYS A 79 -4.18 2.69 -10.76
CA LYS A 79 -3.03 3.59 -10.98
C LYS A 79 -1.70 2.85 -10.94
N GLY A 80 -1.52 1.91 -10.02
CA GLY A 80 -0.29 1.12 -9.91
C GLY A 80 -0.09 0.17 -11.10
N ALA A 81 -1.15 -0.50 -11.53
CA ALA A 81 -1.09 -1.54 -12.56
C ALA A 81 -1.14 -1.00 -14.01
N ARG A 82 -1.67 0.20 -14.23
CA ARG A 82 -1.88 0.76 -15.57
C ARG A 82 -0.55 1.09 -16.28
N THR A 83 -0.36 0.52 -17.46
CA THR A 83 0.73 0.86 -18.39
C THR A 83 0.22 1.41 -19.72
N GLY A 84 -1.09 1.30 -19.98
CA GLY A 84 -1.72 1.74 -21.22
C GLY A 84 -1.50 0.78 -22.39
N LYS A 85 -0.87 -0.37 -22.15
CA LYS A 85 -0.64 -1.43 -23.13
C LYS A 85 -1.61 -2.58 -22.89
N ILE A 86 -1.92 -3.36 -23.92
CA ILE A 86 -2.80 -4.50 -23.71
C ILE A 86 -2.17 -5.50 -22.71
N GLY A 87 -3.04 -6.14 -21.93
CA GLY A 87 -2.68 -7.15 -20.94
C GLY A 87 -2.34 -6.61 -19.55
N ASP A 88 -2.67 -5.35 -19.26
CA ASP A 88 -2.53 -4.73 -17.93
C ASP A 88 -3.31 -5.49 -16.86
N GLY A 89 -4.44 -6.09 -17.24
CA GLY A 89 -5.13 -7.07 -16.41
C GLY A 89 -6.59 -6.76 -16.20
N LYS A 90 -7.15 -7.32 -15.12
CA LYS A 90 -8.55 -7.15 -14.70
C LYS A 90 -8.64 -7.16 -13.18
N ILE A 91 -9.57 -6.37 -12.65
CA ILE A 91 -9.91 -6.34 -11.23
C ILE A 91 -11.31 -6.94 -11.09
N PHE A 92 -11.48 -7.83 -10.13
CA PHE A 92 -12.76 -8.42 -9.74
C PHE A 92 -13.05 -8.03 -8.30
N VAL A 93 -14.33 -7.78 -8.02
CA VAL A 93 -14.81 -7.47 -6.68
C VAL A 93 -15.87 -8.50 -6.34
N SER A 94 -15.67 -9.20 -5.23
CA SER A 94 -16.57 -10.22 -4.72
C SER A 94 -17.01 -9.87 -3.30
N GLU A 95 -18.21 -10.28 -2.91
CA GLU A 95 -18.68 -10.05 -1.55
C GLU A 95 -18.06 -11.04 -0.57
N VAL A 96 -17.69 -10.54 0.61
CA VAL A 96 -17.20 -11.36 1.72
C VAL A 96 -18.16 -11.22 2.89
N LEU A 97 -18.70 -12.35 3.33
CA LEU A 97 -19.67 -12.39 4.43
C LEU A 97 -18.98 -12.27 5.79
N GLU A 98 -17.83 -12.93 5.95
CA GLU A 98 -17.16 -13.03 7.24
C GLU A 98 -15.64 -13.11 7.06
N THR A 99 -14.89 -12.58 8.04
CA THR A 99 -13.44 -12.68 8.11
C THR A 99 -13.05 -12.96 9.55
N ILE A 100 -12.19 -13.96 9.74
CA ILE A 100 -11.78 -14.46 11.06
C ILE A 100 -10.25 -14.45 11.14
N ARG A 101 -9.71 -13.80 12.18
CA ARG A 101 -8.27 -13.83 12.44
C ARG A 101 -7.92 -15.06 13.26
N ILE A 102 -7.25 -16.04 12.66
CA ILE A 102 -6.91 -17.34 13.29
C ILE A 102 -6.21 -17.19 14.65
N ARG A 103 -5.31 -16.21 14.80
CA ARG A 103 -4.53 -16.03 16.03
C ARG A 103 -5.36 -15.58 17.24
N THR A 104 -6.34 -14.69 17.01
CA THR A 104 -7.10 -14.04 18.10
C THR A 104 -8.56 -14.48 18.14
N GLY A 105 -9.05 -15.15 17.11
CA GLY A 105 -10.46 -15.47 16.95
C GLY A 105 -11.34 -14.23 16.73
N GLU A 106 -10.74 -13.07 16.46
CA GLU A 106 -11.50 -11.84 16.15
C GLU A 106 -12.26 -12.03 14.84
N ILE A 107 -13.52 -11.57 14.84
CA ILE A 107 -14.45 -11.69 13.73
C ILE A 107 -14.91 -10.29 13.31
N GLY A 108 -15.12 -10.11 12.01
CA GLY A 108 -15.79 -8.93 11.46
C GLY A 108 -14.85 -7.86 10.90
N ASP A 109 -15.40 -6.68 10.64
CA ASP A 109 -14.74 -5.62 9.85
C ASP A 109 -13.42 -5.12 10.46
N GLY A 110 -13.30 -5.14 11.79
CA GLY A 110 -12.08 -4.73 12.51
C GLY A 110 -10.87 -5.62 12.26
N VAL A 111 -11.05 -6.78 11.63
CA VAL A 111 -9.96 -7.68 11.26
C VAL A 111 -9.20 -7.17 10.02
N CYS A 112 -9.93 -6.57 9.07
CA CYS A 112 -9.42 -6.22 7.74
C CYS A 112 -8.52 -4.98 7.75
N ASN A 113 -8.83 -3.98 8.60
CA ASN A 113 -8.02 -2.79 8.76
C ASN A 113 -7.57 -2.68 10.23
N PRO A 114 -6.38 -3.16 10.60
CA PRO A 114 -5.88 -2.91 11.94
C PRO A 114 -5.76 -1.39 12.13
N PRO A 115 -6.23 -0.81 13.25
CA PRO A 115 -6.12 0.62 13.46
C PRO A 115 -4.64 1.02 13.40
N PHE A 116 -4.29 1.79 12.37
CA PHE A 116 -2.96 2.33 12.17
C PHE A 116 -2.68 3.49 13.14
N THR A 117 -2.97 3.29 14.42
CA THR A 117 -2.41 4.13 15.48
C THR A 117 -0.94 3.75 15.63
N VAL A 118 -0.10 4.31 14.77
CA VAL A 118 1.30 4.54 15.12
C VAL A 118 1.27 5.48 16.32
N ARG A 119 1.21 4.93 17.53
CA ARG A 119 1.70 5.63 18.72
C ARG A 119 3.18 5.84 18.46
N PHE A 120 3.53 6.95 17.82
CA PHE A 120 4.86 7.54 17.95
C PHE A 120 5.01 7.86 19.44
N ARG A 121 5.47 6.87 20.20
CA ARG A 121 5.95 7.06 21.56
C ARG A 121 7.15 7.98 21.36
N ARG A 122 6.96 9.29 21.57
CA ARG A 122 8.07 10.25 21.69
C ARG A 122 9.02 9.66 22.71
N HIS A 123 10.09 9.03 22.24
CA HIS A 123 11.18 8.62 23.10
C HIS A 123 11.93 9.92 23.40
N GLU A 124 11.50 10.63 24.44
CA GLU A 124 12.35 11.64 25.08
C GLU A 124 13.54 10.88 25.67
N ARG A 125 14.58 10.67 24.87
CA ARG A 125 15.88 10.26 25.37
C ARG A 125 16.46 11.48 26.07
N SER A 126 16.31 11.54 27.38
CA SER A 126 17.13 12.40 28.21
C SER A 126 18.58 11.92 28.10
N VAL A 127 19.40 12.70 27.40
CA VAL A 127 20.85 12.51 27.41
C VAL A 127 21.35 13.08 28.74
N THR A 128 21.70 12.21 29.68
CA THR A 128 22.41 12.61 30.88
C THR A 128 23.91 12.64 30.58
N ASP A 129 24.46 13.86 30.55
CA ASP A 129 25.90 14.09 30.51
C ASP A 129 26.56 13.48 31.77
N ARG A 130 27.44 12.48 31.58
CA ARG A 130 28.11 11.77 32.68
C ARG A 130 29.30 12.54 33.27
N ARG A 131 29.61 13.77 32.84
CA ARG A 131 30.76 14.53 33.35
C ARG A 131 30.43 15.65 34.34
N SER A 132 29.16 16.00 34.54
CA SER A 132 28.78 16.96 35.57
C SER A 132 27.48 16.53 36.27
N GLY A 133 27.54 16.26 37.57
CA GLY A 133 26.40 15.81 38.37
C GLY A 133 25.29 16.86 38.57
N ARG A 134 24.76 17.46 37.49
CA ARG A 134 23.62 18.38 37.50
C ARG A 134 22.64 17.99 36.40
N ARG A 135 21.42 17.61 36.80
CA ARG A 135 20.28 17.44 35.88
C ARG A 135 19.93 18.82 35.30
N ARG A 136 20.20 19.07 34.02
CA ARG A 136 19.61 20.20 33.29
C ARG A 136 18.44 19.70 32.45
N PHE A 137 17.27 20.30 32.65
CA PHE A 137 16.18 20.26 31.68
C PHE A 137 16.57 21.19 30.53
N CYS A 138 16.84 20.64 29.33
CA CYS A 138 16.92 21.46 28.12
C CYS A 138 15.48 21.82 27.71
N ALA A 139 15.00 22.96 28.18
CA ALA A 139 13.85 23.63 27.58
C ALA A 139 14.23 24.05 26.16
N TRP A 140 13.35 23.80 25.19
CA TRP A 140 13.40 24.39 23.85
C TRP A 140 13.34 25.92 23.99
N ARG A 141 14.51 26.56 24.09
CA ARG A 141 14.63 28.01 24.09
C ARG A 141 15.97 28.43 23.50
N ASP A 142 16.24 27.99 22.28
CA ASP A 142 17.30 28.55 21.43
C ASP A 142 16.73 28.75 20.03
N ILE A 143 15.97 29.84 19.88
CA ILE A 143 15.75 30.50 18.59
C ILE A 143 16.98 31.40 18.38
N PRO A 144 17.71 31.29 17.25
CA PRO A 144 18.91 32.09 17.03
C PRO A 144 18.57 33.59 16.95
N ALA A 145 19.23 34.37 17.79
CA ALA A 145 19.06 35.83 17.97
C ALA A 145 19.70 36.68 16.85
N GLU A 146 19.62 36.24 15.59
CA GLU A 146 20.08 37.01 14.41
C GLU A 146 18.95 37.42 13.45
N ALA A 147 17.70 37.01 13.69
CA ALA A 147 16.57 37.28 12.78
C ALA A 147 15.54 38.31 13.28
N THR A 148 15.88 39.14 14.28
CA THR A 148 14.94 40.13 14.85
C THR A 148 15.46 41.57 14.80
N ARG A 149 16.05 41.96 13.67
CA ARG A 149 16.44 43.36 13.40
C ARG A 149 15.93 43.94 12.08
N PHE A 150 15.01 43.26 11.38
CA PHE A 150 14.56 43.67 10.04
C PHE A 150 13.07 44.04 9.92
N LEU A 151 12.31 44.14 11.01
CA LEU A 151 10.86 44.39 10.96
C LEU A 151 10.32 45.44 11.95
N LEU A 152 11.17 46.39 12.37
CA LEU A 152 10.78 47.57 13.15
C LEU A 152 11.38 48.85 12.55
N PHE A 153 11.20 49.05 11.24
CA PHE A 153 11.54 50.31 10.56
C PHE A 153 10.49 50.69 9.50
N ARG A 154 9.20 50.59 9.84
CA ARG A 154 8.13 51.25 9.09
C ARG A 154 6.85 51.37 9.91
N LEU A 155 6.86 52.25 10.91
CA LEU A 155 5.66 52.86 11.52
C LEU A 155 6.11 53.96 12.49
N SER A 156 6.70 55.02 11.94
CA SER A 156 6.71 56.38 12.51
C SER A 156 7.39 57.36 11.53
N SER A 157 6.72 57.67 10.43
CA SER A 157 6.73 58.93 9.67
C SER A 157 5.73 58.82 8.54
#